data_AF-A0A7W8HYX3-F1
#
_entry.id   AF-A0A7W8HYX3-F1
#
_cell.length_a   1.000
_cell.length_b   1.000
_cell.length_c   1.000
_cell.angle_alpha   90.00
_cell.angle_beta   90.00
_cell.angle_gamma   90.00
#
_symmetry.space_group_name_H-M   'P 1'
#
loop_
_entity.id
_entity.type
_entity.pdbx_description
1 polymer ?
#
loop_
_entity_poly.entity_id
_entity_poly.type
_entity_poly.pdbx_seq_one_letter_code
_entity_poly.pdbx_strand_id
1 'polypeptide(L)' 'MAQMPCRLDRLPEAPTVGDLESSYLARGLALAECDAARRLAVETLLAERALLDRWRTASP' A
#
# COMPACT_ATOMS: atom_id res chain seq x y z
N MET A 1 5.07 1.49 4.45
CA MET A 1 5.49 0.55 3.38
C MET A 1 4.49 -0.60 3.27
N ALA A 2 4.56 -1.45 2.23
CA ALA A 2 3.53 -2.46 1.88
C ALA A 2 3.08 -3.39 3.03
N GLN A 3 3.97 -3.67 3.99
CA GLN A 3 3.68 -4.50 5.18
C GLN A 3 3.04 -3.72 6.33
N MET A 4 3.11 -2.39 6.30
CA MET A 4 2.49 -1.54 7.30
C MET A 4 1.00 -1.36 7.00
N PRO A 5 0.15 -1.21 8.03
CA PRO A 5 -1.24 -0.83 7.82
C PRO A 5 -1.32 0.54 7.12
N CYS A 6 -2.34 0.74 6.29
CA CYS A 6 -2.59 2.04 5.68
C CYS A 6 -2.92 3.07 6.76
N ARG A 7 -2.27 4.22 6.72
CA ARG A 7 -2.39 5.30 7.71
C ARG A 7 -3.85 5.70 7.95
N LEU A 8 -4.36 5.46 9.15
CA LEU A 8 -5.66 5.95 9.62
C LEU A 8 -5.42 6.96 10.73
N ASP A 9 -5.74 8.21 10.46
CA ASP A 9 -5.57 9.28 11.44
C ASP A 9 -6.62 9.19 12.55
N ARG A 10 -6.21 9.57 13.76
CA ARG A 10 -7.15 9.79 14.87
C ARG A 10 -7.58 11.24 14.84
N LEU A 11 -8.88 11.45 15.01
CA LEU A 11 -9.42 12.79 15.24
C LEU A 11 -8.95 13.32 16.61
N PRO A 12 -8.89 14.66 16.78
CA PRO A 12 -8.63 15.27 18.09
C PRO A 12 -9.73 14.93 19.10
N GLU A 13 -9.47 15.16 20.38
CA GLU A 13 -10.38 14.79 21.49
C GLU A 13 -11.76 15.46 21.40
N ALA A 14 -11.82 16.71 20.96
CA ALA A 14 -13.06 17.46 20.69
C ALA A 14 -13.14 17.81 19.19
N PRO A 15 -13.54 16.86 18.33
CA PRO A 15 -13.50 17.05 16.89
C PRO A 15 -14.65 17.94 16.41
N THR A 16 -14.36 18.73 15.38
CA THR A 16 -15.33 19.45 14.58
C THR A 16 -15.69 18.67 13.31
N VAL A 17 -16.75 19.10 12.62
CA VAL A 17 -17.07 18.55 11.29
C VAL A 17 -15.94 18.81 10.29
N GLY A 18 -15.28 19.97 10.37
CA GLY A 18 -14.13 20.29 9.51
C GLY A 18 -12.93 19.37 9.71
N ASP A 19 -12.72 18.88 10.94
CA ASP A 19 -11.67 17.88 11.22
C ASP A 19 -11.97 16.55 10.53
N LEU A 20 -13.25 16.14 10.54
CA LEU A 20 -13.69 14.92 9.87
C LEU A 20 -13.53 15.03 8.35
N GLU A 21 -13.97 16.14 7.74
CA GLU A 21 -13.84 16.38 6.30
C GLU A 21 -12.37 16.38 5.86
N SER A 22 -11.51 17.08 6.60
CA SER A 22 -10.08 17.14 6.34
C SER A 22 -9.42 15.76 6.45
N SER A 23 -9.73 15.01 7.52
CA SER A 23 -9.24 13.65 7.72
C SER A 23 -9.74 12.68 6.65
N TYR A 24 -11.01 12.81 6.23
CA TYR A 24 -11.60 11.99 5.18
C TYR A 24 -10.91 12.19 3.84
N LEU A 25 -10.67 13.44 3.44
CA LEU A 25 -9.94 13.77 2.21
C LEU A 25 -8.49 13.25 2.25
N ALA A 26 -7.78 13.49 3.35
CA ALA A 26 -6.41 13.00 3.53
C ALA A 26 -6.34 11.46 3.51
N ARG A 27 -7.35 10.77 4.05
CA ARG A 27 -7.45 9.31 4.05
C ARG A 27 -7.56 8.75 2.64
N GLY A 28 -8.28 9.42 1.73
CA GLY A 28 -8.38 9.00 0.33
C GLY A 28 -7.01 8.88 -0.34
N LEU A 29 -6.18 9.92 -0.20
CA LEU A 29 -4.81 9.91 -0.71
C LEU A 29 -3.95 8.81 -0.05
N ALA A 30 -4.00 8.71 1.29
CA ALA A 30 -3.24 7.71 2.03
C ALA A 30 -3.60 6.27 1.65
N LEU A 31 -4.86 6.00 1.27
CA LEU A 31 -5.30 4.70 0.77
C LEU A 31 -4.73 4.41 -0.63
N ALA A 32 -4.77 5.38 -1.54
CA ALA A 32 -4.23 5.23 -2.89
C ALA A 32 -2.73 4.92 -2.88
N GLU A 33 -1.95 5.64 -2.05
CA GLU A 33 -0.51 5.40 -1.89
C GLU A 33 -0.22 4.02 -1.28
N CYS A 34 -0.99 3.64 -0.26
CA CYS A 34 -0.85 2.34 0.39
C CYS A 34 -1.15 1.17 -0.57
N ASP A 35 -2.20 1.31 -1.38
CA ASP A 35 -2.58 0.30 -2.36
C ASP A 35 -1.53 0.18 -3.48
N ALA A 36 -1.03 1.31 -3.99
CA ALA A 36 0.06 1.32 -4.96
C ALA A 36 1.31 0.59 -4.44
N ALA A 37 1.68 0.83 -3.18
CA ALA A 37 2.81 0.15 -2.56
C ALA A 37 2.59 -1.37 -2.41
N ARG A 38 1.36 -1.80 -2.08
CA ARG A 38 1.01 -3.23 -1.99
C ARG A 38 1.03 -3.90 -3.35
N ARG A 39 0.44 -3.26 -4.34
CA ARG A 39 0.41 -3.75 -5.71
C ARG A 39 1.82 -3.92 -6.26
N LEU A 40 2.67 -2.92 -6.09
CA LEU A 40 4.07 -2.99 -6.50
C LEU A 40 4.80 -4.16 -5.83
N ALA A 41 4.58 -4.40 -4.54
CA ALA A 41 5.21 -5.53 -3.84
C ALA A 41 4.78 -6.90 -4.40
N VAL A 42 3.49 -7.06 -4.72
CA VAL A 42 2.97 -8.30 -5.34
C VAL A 42 3.53 -8.48 -6.76
N GLU A 43 3.49 -7.42 -7.58
CA GLU A 43 4.01 -7.44 -8.94
C GLU A 43 5.51 -7.80 -8.97
N THR A 44 6.28 -7.22 -8.05
CA THR A 44 7.71 -7.52 -7.88
C THR A 44 7.92 -8.99 -7.51
N LEU A 45 7.21 -9.50 -6.50
CA LEU A 45 7.32 -10.90 -6.07
C LEU A 45 6.99 -11.89 -7.21
N LEU A 46 5.96 -11.59 -8.00
CA LEU A 46 5.59 -12.41 -9.16
C LEU A 46 6.67 -12.38 -10.24
N ALA A 47 7.24 -11.20 -10.53
CA ALA A 47 8.33 -11.05 -11.48
C ALA A 47 9.59 -11.81 -11.05
N GLU A 48 9.95 -11.74 -9.76
CA GLU A 48 11.07 -12.48 -9.18
C GLU A 48 10.87 -13.99 -9.32
N ARG A 49 9.68 -14.51 -8.98
CA ARG A 49 9.35 -15.94 -9.11
C ARG A 49 9.44 -16.39 -10.56
N ALA A 50 8.86 -15.64 -11.48
CA ALA A 50 8.92 -15.96 -12.91
C ALA A 50 10.37 -15.98 -13.42
N LEU A 51 11.23 -15.08 -12.93
CA LEU A 51 12.66 -15.08 -13.28
C LEU A 51 13.36 -16.34 -12.76
N LEU A 52 13.12 -16.72 -11.50
CA LEU A 52 13.69 -17.92 -10.89
C LEU A 52 13.26 -19.19 -11.62
N ASP A 53 11.99 -19.28 -12.02
CA ASP A 53 11.47 -20.45 -12.73
C ASP A 53 12.08 -20.58 -14.14
N ARG A 54 12.25 -19.46 -14.85
CA ARG A 54 13.01 -19.44 -16.12
C ARG A 54 14.46 -19.87 -15.93
N TRP A 55 15.12 -19.39 -14.87
CA TRP A 55 16.51 -19.75 -14.60
C TRP A 55 16.66 -21.24 -14.27
N ARG A 56 15.76 -21.81 -13.46
CA ARG A 56 15.75 -23.24 -13.12
C ARG A 56 15.52 -24.13 -14.33
N THR A 57 14.66 -23.72 -15.26
CA THR A 57 14.36 -24.49 -16.47
C THR A 57 15.44 -24.36 -17.55
N ALA A 58 16.18 -23.25 -17.56
CA ALA A 58 17.29 -23.03 -18.49
C ALA A 58 18.65 -23.56 -17.99
N SER A 59 18.75 -23.89 -16.70
CA SER A 59 19.96 -24.47 -16.10
C SER A 59 20.00 -25.98 -16.38
N PRO A 60 21.09 -26.52 -16.93
CA PRO A 60 21.22 -27.94 -17.31
C PRO A 60 21.30 -28.90 -16.11
#